data_AF-A0A6J7EY66-F1
#
_entry.id   AF-A0A6J7EY66-F1
#
_cell.length_a   1.000
_cell.length_b   1.000
_cell.length_c   1.000
_cell.angle_alpha   90.00
_cell.angle_beta   90.00
_cell.angle_gamma   90.00
#
_symmetry.space_group_name_H-M   'P 1'
#
loop_
_entity.id
_entity.type
_entity.pdbx_description
1 polymer ?
#
loop_
_entity_poly.entity_id
_entity_poly.type
_entity_poly.pdbx_seq_one_letter_code
_entity_poly.pdbx_strand_id
1 'polypeptide(L)'
;MQRLIAPTYFANVADGAHILDLEDVRYVSPWSTATRSWAAYDNFTGSMPSTVTKYFFTPAIEELITSGADYIDNKVPHILTETWMIPPRWFSLFTPDERMRGADSNGAFSIARTKIANAKTRCMFTHDTVVNAFGSGGIEEEIQDLHDWMDMFHPKSLVELDYGGLADYLNIALAELGGIEADSSIEDIHESLAGLAANDGATAGIGYERLITRWRKVAAFEQAS
;
A
#
# COMPACT_ATOMS: atom_id res chain seq x y z
N MET A 1 19.42 -4.09 6.63
CA MET A 1 18.24 -4.93 6.96
C MET A 1 18.47 -6.30 6.34
N GLN A 2 18.63 -7.37 7.12
CA GLN A 2 18.92 -8.70 6.57
C GLN A 2 17.65 -9.56 6.61
N ARG A 3 17.15 -9.97 5.44
CA ARG A 3 15.98 -10.85 5.31
C ARG A 3 16.45 -12.30 5.30
N LEU A 4 16.19 -13.03 6.38
CA LEU A 4 16.34 -14.49 6.43
C LEU A 4 14.97 -15.10 6.14
N ILE A 5 14.79 -15.65 4.93
CA ILE A 5 13.59 -16.43 4.60
C ILE A 5 13.99 -17.90 4.70
N ALA A 6 13.53 -18.58 5.75
CA ALA A 6 13.64 -20.02 5.85
C ALA A 6 12.44 -20.64 5.11
N PRO A 7 12.63 -21.47 4.07
CA PRO A 7 11.54 -22.15 3.39
C PRO A 7 11.12 -23.35 4.25
N THR A 8 10.37 -23.08 5.31
CA THR A 8 9.57 -24.11 5.97
C THR A 8 8.14 -23.98 5.48
N TYR A 9 7.49 -25.13 5.25
CA TYR A 9 6.06 -25.38 4.95
C TYR A 9 5.16 -24.14 4.96
N PHE A 10 4.20 -24.03 4.03
CA PHE A 10 3.04 -23.12 4.14
C PHE A 10 2.36 -23.34 5.50
N ALA A 11 2.90 -22.72 6.52
CA ALA A 11 2.51 -22.90 7.89
C ALA A 11 1.45 -21.84 8.10
N ASN A 12 0.33 -22.23 8.70
CA ASN A 12 -0.74 -21.32 9.11
C ASN A 12 -0.28 -20.38 10.26
N VAL A 13 1.03 -20.21 10.44
CA VAL A 13 1.73 -19.45 11.49
C VAL A 13 2.50 -18.32 10.80
N ALA A 14 2.69 -17.20 11.49
CA ALA A 14 3.60 -16.16 11.02
C ALA A 14 5.01 -16.75 10.88
N ASP A 15 5.58 -16.69 9.69
CA ASP A 15 6.90 -17.20 9.34
C ASP A 15 7.99 -16.12 9.42
N GLY A 16 7.61 -14.87 9.74
CA GLY A 16 8.54 -13.80 10.07
C GLY A 16 7.85 -12.62 10.76
N ALA A 17 8.61 -11.55 11.02
CA ALA A 17 8.06 -10.27 11.43
C ALA A 17 9.00 -9.13 11.03
N HIS A 18 8.42 -7.98 10.65
CA HIS A 18 9.15 -6.72 10.63
C HIS A 18 9.21 -6.17 12.07
N ILE A 19 10.42 -5.85 12.53
CA ILE A 19 10.65 -5.32 13.87
C ILE A 19 11.25 -3.93 13.72
N LEU A 20 10.63 -2.96 14.39
CA LEU A 20 11.12 -1.58 14.49
C LEU A 20 11.23 -1.21 15.97
N ASP A 21 12.43 -0.84 16.39
CA ASP A 21 12.67 -0.27 17.72
C ASP A 21 12.72 1.26 17.59
N LEU A 22 11.79 1.95 18.25
CA LEU A 22 11.66 3.41 18.21
C LEU A 22 11.29 3.93 19.60
N GLU A 23 12.05 4.89 20.13
CA GLU A 23 11.80 5.51 21.45
C GLU A 23 11.57 4.48 22.58
N ASP A 24 12.44 3.46 22.65
CA ASP A 24 12.36 2.34 23.61
C ASP A 24 11.08 1.48 23.50
N VAL A 25 10.29 1.64 22.44
CA VAL A 25 9.13 0.80 22.11
C VAL A 25 9.46 -0.08 20.92
N ARG A 26 9.20 -1.38 21.07
CA ARG A 26 9.31 -2.35 19.97
C ARG A 26 7.97 -2.52 19.27
N TYR A 27 7.94 -2.17 17.99
CA TYR A 27 6.84 -2.42 17.08
C TYR A 27 7.10 -3.72 16.32
N VAL A 28 6.06 -4.55 16.19
CA VAL A 28 6.13 -5.83 15.51
C VAL A 28 4.99 -5.88 14.50
N SER A 29 5.34 -6.02 13.22
CA SER A 29 4.37 -6.36 12.16
C SER A 29 4.62 -7.81 11.75
N PRO A 30 3.78 -8.76 12.22
CA PRO A 30 3.86 -10.16 11.82
C PRO A 30 3.77 -10.30 10.31
N TRP A 31 4.65 -11.15 9.78
CA TRP A 31 4.64 -11.57 8.39
C TRP A 31 4.13 -13.00 8.33
N SER A 32 3.12 -13.23 7.49
CA SER A 32 2.71 -14.59 7.11
C SER A 32 2.70 -14.70 5.60
N THR A 33 3.65 -15.47 5.06
CA THR A 33 3.66 -15.80 3.63
C THR A 33 2.38 -16.50 3.23
N ALA A 34 1.84 -17.39 4.09
CA ALA A 34 0.58 -18.08 3.83
C ALA A 34 -0.62 -17.12 3.68
N THR A 35 -0.83 -16.20 4.64
CA THR A 35 -1.92 -15.21 4.55
C THR A 35 -1.78 -14.32 3.32
N ARG A 36 -0.55 -13.90 2.97
CA ARG A 36 -0.30 -13.07 1.79
C ARG A 36 -0.50 -13.82 0.48
N SER A 37 -0.06 -15.08 0.39
CA SER A 37 -0.29 -15.93 -0.78
C SER A 37 -1.77 -16.23 -1.00
N TRP A 38 -2.52 -16.45 0.08
CA TRP A 38 -3.97 -16.62 0.00
C TRP A 38 -4.68 -15.34 -0.47
N ALA A 39 -4.37 -14.18 0.12
CA ALA A 39 -4.96 -12.91 -0.30
C ALA A 39 -4.61 -12.55 -1.76
N ALA A 40 -3.38 -12.82 -2.19
CA ALA A 40 -2.97 -12.63 -3.58
C ALA A 40 -3.70 -13.59 -4.54
N TYR A 41 -3.90 -14.85 -4.15
CA TYR A 41 -4.69 -15.81 -4.90
C TYR A 41 -6.15 -15.36 -5.03
N ASP A 42 -6.79 -14.96 -3.91
CA ASP A 42 -8.17 -14.50 -3.89
C ASP A 42 -8.36 -13.29 -4.83
N ASN A 43 -7.54 -12.24 -4.68
CA ASN A 43 -7.56 -11.07 -5.57
C ASN A 43 -7.34 -11.46 -7.05
N PHE A 44 -6.38 -12.35 -7.34
CA PHE A 44 -6.12 -12.80 -8.71
C PHE A 44 -7.33 -13.55 -9.30
N THR A 45 -7.92 -14.46 -8.53
CA THR A 45 -9.09 -15.22 -9.00
C THR A 45 -10.35 -14.37 -9.13
N GLY A 46 -10.50 -13.33 -8.31
CA GLY A 46 -11.60 -12.36 -8.41
C GLY A 46 -11.46 -11.40 -9.59
N SER A 47 -10.23 -11.08 -10.01
CA SER A 47 -9.96 -10.15 -11.13
C SER A 47 -10.03 -10.79 -12.52
N MET A 48 -10.11 -12.12 -12.63
CA MET A 48 -10.11 -12.83 -13.91
C MET A 48 -11.26 -13.85 -14.03
N PRO A 49 -11.77 -14.12 -15.25
CA PRO A 49 -12.74 -15.19 -15.44
C PRO A 49 -12.19 -16.56 -15.02
N SER A 50 -13.01 -17.36 -14.33
CA SER A 50 -12.62 -18.70 -13.85
C SER A 50 -12.16 -19.66 -14.95
N THR A 51 -12.56 -19.42 -16.21
CA THR A 51 -12.10 -20.18 -17.38
C THR A 51 -10.61 -19.99 -17.68
N VAL A 52 -10.02 -18.89 -17.22
CA VAL A 52 -8.62 -18.51 -17.43
C VAL A 52 -7.75 -18.89 -16.22
N THR A 53 -8.28 -18.76 -15.01
CA THR A 53 -7.57 -19.02 -13.75
C THR A 53 -6.90 -20.40 -13.69
N LYS A 54 -7.55 -21.44 -14.24
CA LYS A 54 -7.03 -22.82 -14.30
C LYS A 54 -5.72 -23.01 -15.08
N TYR A 55 -5.30 -22.03 -15.88
CA TYR A 55 -4.02 -22.08 -16.59
C TYR A 55 -2.85 -21.57 -15.75
N PHE A 56 -3.14 -20.88 -14.64
CA PHE A 56 -2.14 -20.31 -13.75
C PHE A 56 -1.85 -21.20 -12.54
N PHE A 57 -2.84 -22.00 -12.12
CA PHE A 57 -2.71 -22.89 -10.96
C PHE A 57 -3.01 -24.33 -11.32
N THR A 58 -2.20 -25.24 -10.78
CA THR A 58 -2.51 -26.67 -10.80
C THR A 58 -3.40 -27.01 -9.61
N PRO A 59 -4.23 -28.08 -9.67
CA PRO A 59 -5.08 -28.47 -8.54
C PRO A 59 -4.30 -28.67 -7.22
N ALA A 60 -3.05 -29.15 -7.31
CA ALA A 60 -2.20 -29.33 -6.13
C ALA A 60 -1.77 -27.99 -5.50
N ILE A 61 -1.57 -26.93 -6.31
CA ILE A 61 -1.25 -25.59 -5.81
C ILE A 61 -2.51 -24.94 -5.21
N GLU A 62 -3.66 -25.09 -5.87
CA GLU A 62 -4.94 -24.60 -5.32
C GLU A 62 -5.23 -25.25 -3.97
N GLU A 63 -5.09 -26.57 -3.85
CA GLU A 63 -5.26 -27.29 -2.59
C GLU A 63 -4.25 -26.82 -1.54
N LEU A 64 -2.99 -26.59 -1.91
CA LEU A 64 -1.98 -26.08 -0.99
C LEU A 64 -2.32 -24.69 -0.44
N ILE A 65 -2.77 -23.76 -1.30
CA ILE A 65 -3.15 -22.39 -0.91
C ILE A 65 -4.43 -22.38 -0.06
N THR A 66 -5.40 -23.23 -0.40
CA THR A 66 -6.72 -23.26 0.24
C THR A 66 -6.78 -24.16 1.48
N SER A 67 -5.88 -25.13 1.64
CA SER A 67 -5.84 -26.07 2.79
C SER A 67 -5.67 -25.38 4.15
N GLY A 68 -5.17 -24.14 4.17
CA GLY A 68 -5.04 -23.30 5.36
C GLY A 68 -6.13 -22.23 5.51
N ALA A 69 -7.05 -22.10 4.56
CA ALA A 69 -8.01 -20.99 4.48
C ALA A 69 -8.85 -20.85 5.74
N ASP A 70 -9.37 -21.97 6.29
CA ASP A 70 -10.18 -21.98 7.52
C ASP A 70 -9.43 -21.45 8.76
N TYR A 71 -8.09 -21.52 8.79
CA TYR A 71 -7.25 -20.95 9.85
C TYR A 71 -6.80 -19.51 9.57
N ILE A 72 -6.88 -19.08 8.31
CA ILE A 72 -6.53 -17.74 7.82
C ILE A 72 -7.75 -16.81 7.89
N ASP A 73 -8.97 -17.36 7.85
CA ASP A 73 -10.24 -16.61 7.85
C ASP A 73 -10.40 -15.65 9.06
N ASN A 74 -9.69 -15.93 10.17
CA ASN A 74 -9.64 -15.06 11.36
C ASN A 74 -8.39 -14.17 11.45
N LYS A 75 -7.52 -14.14 10.43
CA LYS A 75 -6.25 -13.40 10.44
C LYS A 75 -6.23 -12.31 9.37
N VAL A 76 -6.36 -11.08 9.83
CA VAL A 76 -6.21 -9.87 9.01
C VAL A 76 -4.75 -9.75 8.55
N PRO A 77 -4.48 -9.52 7.25
CA PRO A 77 -3.14 -9.24 6.78
C PRO A 77 -2.62 -7.96 7.43
N HIS A 78 -1.44 -8.01 8.03
CA HIS A 78 -0.80 -6.81 8.63
C HIS A 78 -0.10 -5.92 7.58
N ILE A 79 -0.11 -6.34 6.32
CA ILE A 79 0.55 -5.66 5.20
C ILE A 79 -0.39 -5.73 4.00
N LEU A 80 -0.78 -4.55 3.50
CA LEU A 80 -1.40 -4.42 2.17
C LEU A 80 -0.28 -4.30 1.13
N THR A 81 -0.46 -4.87 -0.06
CA THR A 81 0.55 -4.84 -1.13
C THR A 81 -0.12 -4.52 -2.45
N GLU A 82 0.48 -3.60 -3.20
CA GLU A 82 0.08 -3.23 -4.56
C GLU A 82 1.29 -3.36 -5.48
N THR A 83 1.04 -3.67 -6.75
CA THR A 83 2.07 -3.85 -7.76
C THR A 83 2.11 -2.67 -8.71
N TRP A 84 3.31 -2.20 -9.07
CA TRP A 84 3.58 -1.18 -10.09
C TRP A 84 2.97 0.22 -9.88
N MET A 85 2.11 0.40 -8.89
CA MET A 85 1.55 1.68 -8.47
C MET A 85 1.23 1.68 -6.98
N ILE A 86 1.27 2.86 -6.37
CA ILE A 86 0.80 3.07 -5.00
C ILE A 86 -0.55 3.80 -5.07
N PRO A 87 -1.63 3.27 -4.47
CA PRO A 87 -2.93 3.91 -4.49
C PRO A 87 -2.91 5.31 -3.84
N PRO A 88 -3.56 6.33 -4.45
CA PRO A 88 -3.63 7.68 -3.89
C PRO A 88 -4.10 7.74 -2.43
N ARG A 89 -5.08 6.89 -2.08
CA ARG A 89 -5.61 6.79 -0.71
C ARG A 89 -4.53 6.47 0.34
N TRP A 90 -3.48 5.72 -0.01
CA TRP A 90 -2.38 5.41 0.91
C TRP A 90 -1.51 6.63 1.21
N PHE A 91 -1.25 7.49 0.21
CA PHE A 91 -0.49 8.73 0.43
C PHE A 91 -1.22 9.69 1.37
N SER A 92 -2.56 9.71 1.34
CA SER A 92 -3.37 10.60 2.18
C SER A 92 -3.20 10.36 3.69
N LEU A 93 -2.69 9.18 4.08
CA LEU A 93 -2.46 8.83 5.48
C LEU A 93 -1.28 9.58 6.11
N PHE A 94 -0.39 10.17 5.32
CA PHE A 94 0.90 10.70 5.77
C PHE A 94 1.01 12.21 5.52
N THR A 95 1.88 12.90 6.26
CA THR A 95 2.34 14.25 5.90
C THR A 95 3.77 14.20 5.34
N PRO A 96 4.19 15.22 4.57
CA PRO A 96 5.52 15.21 3.92
C PRO A 96 6.69 15.05 4.91
N ASP A 97 6.57 15.58 6.11
CA ASP A 97 7.60 15.52 7.17
C ASP A 97 7.72 14.14 7.82
N GLU A 98 6.73 13.26 7.65
CA GLU A 98 6.73 11.88 8.13
C GLU A 98 7.43 10.92 7.15
N ARG A 99 7.91 11.42 6.01
CA ARG A 99 8.61 10.64 4.98
C ARG A 99 10.12 10.81 5.08
N MET A 100 10.81 9.68 5.07
CA MET A 100 12.24 9.58 4.80
C MET A 100 12.44 9.00 3.40
N ARG A 101 13.38 9.56 2.65
CA ARG A 101 13.74 9.06 1.32
C ARG A 101 15.21 9.33 1.05
N GLY A 102 15.74 8.70 0.02
CA GLY A 102 17.12 8.88 -0.42
C GLY A 102 17.62 7.67 -1.17
N ALA A 103 18.94 7.46 -1.14
CA ALA A 103 19.58 6.28 -1.70
C ALA A 103 20.52 5.65 -0.67
N ASP A 104 20.53 4.32 -0.61
CA ASP A 104 21.44 3.53 0.22
C ASP A 104 22.17 2.47 -0.63
N SER A 105 22.84 1.52 0.01
CA SER A 105 23.55 0.44 -0.68
C SER A 105 22.66 -0.51 -1.49
N ASN A 106 21.34 -0.45 -1.29
CA ASN A 106 20.34 -1.31 -1.92
C ASN A 106 19.53 -0.60 -3.01
N GLY A 107 19.76 0.70 -3.23
CA GLY A 107 19.04 1.49 -4.23
C GLY A 107 18.38 2.73 -3.64
N ALA A 108 17.45 3.32 -4.40
CA ALA A 108 16.59 4.37 -3.91
C ALA A 108 15.57 3.80 -2.92
N PHE A 109 15.20 4.58 -1.91
CA PHE A 109 14.16 4.22 -0.94
C PHE A 109 13.26 5.41 -0.63
N SER A 110 12.02 5.11 -0.24
CA SER A 110 11.07 6.08 0.32
C SER A 110 10.14 5.35 1.29
N ILE A 111 10.14 5.80 2.54
CA ILE A 111 9.38 5.23 3.65
C ILE A 111 8.66 6.37 4.37
N ALA A 112 7.33 6.34 4.40
CA ALA A 112 6.52 7.26 5.21
C ALA A 112 5.96 6.51 6.42
N ARG A 113 6.02 7.11 7.61
CA ARG A 113 5.61 6.44 8.85
C ARG A 113 4.88 7.39 9.80
N THR A 114 3.71 6.98 10.28
CA THR A 114 2.92 7.77 11.24
C THR A 114 2.25 6.89 12.30
N LYS A 115 1.70 7.53 13.34
CA LYS A 115 0.85 6.84 14.33
C LYS A 115 -0.47 6.46 13.69
N ILE A 116 -0.97 5.25 13.95
CA ILE A 116 -2.23 4.76 13.36
C ILE A 116 -3.41 5.68 13.68
N ALA A 117 -3.42 6.32 14.85
CA ALA A 117 -4.41 7.32 15.20
C ALA A 117 -4.43 8.53 14.24
N ASN A 118 -3.24 9.05 13.88
CA ASN A 118 -3.13 10.15 12.91
C ASN A 118 -3.55 9.71 11.51
N ALA A 119 -3.12 8.52 11.09
CA ALA A 119 -3.51 7.94 9.80
C ALA A 119 -5.04 7.79 9.69
N LYS A 120 -5.72 7.27 10.73
CA LYS A 120 -7.18 7.14 10.77
C LYS A 120 -7.89 8.48 10.67
N THR A 121 -7.45 9.49 11.44
CA THR A 121 -8.02 10.85 11.36
C THR A 121 -7.91 11.41 9.95
N ARG A 122 -6.75 11.26 9.28
CA ARG A 122 -6.58 11.72 7.90
C ARG A 122 -7.40 10.88 6.92
N CYS A 123 -7.49 9.57 7.11
CA CYS A 123 -8.31 8.68 6.28
C CYS A 123 -9.80 9.08 6.32
N MET A 124 -10.34 9.35 7.51
CA MET A 124 -11.72 9.84 7.67
C MET A 124 -11.92 11.20 6.99
N PHE A 125 -10.95 12.13 7.14
CA PHE A 125 -11.01 13.41 6.42
C PHE A 125 -11.02 13.21 4.88
N THR A 126 -10.19 12.30 4.37
CA THR A 126 -10.16 11.92 2.95
C THR A 126 -11.51 11.35 2.52
N HIS A 127 -12.07 10.42 3.28
CA HIS A 127 -13.38 9.82 3.02
C HIS A 127 -14.47 10.89 2.94
N ASP A 128 -14.60 11.73 3.97
CA ASP A 128 -15.62 12.78 4.02
C ASP A 128 -15.47 13.79 2.89
N THR A 129 -14.22 14.14 2.54
CA THR A 129 -13.93 15.03 1.41
C THR A 129 -14.40 14.44 0.08
N VAL A 130 -14.14 13.15 -0.15
CA VAL A 130 -14.56 12.43 -1.36
C VAL A 130 -16.08 12.29 -1.41
N VAL A 131 -16.73 11.88 -0.32
CA VAL A 131 -18.19 11.76 -0.23
C VAL A 131 -18.88 13.10 -0.48
N ASN A 132 -18.37 14.18 0.09
CA ASN A 132 -18.95 15.50 -0.12
C ASN A 132 -18.80 16.00 -1.57
N ALA A 133 -17.70 15.66 -2.23
CA ALA A 133 -17.43 16.09 -3.60
C ALA A 133 -18.16 15.25 -4.66
N PHE A 134 -18.25 13.93 -4.45
CA PHE A 134 -18.68 12.97 -5.48
C PHE A 134 -19.88 12.09 -5.08
N GLY A 135 -20.30 12.12 -3.82
CA GLY A 135 -21.27 11.18 -3.26
C GLY A 135 -20.66 9.80 -2.98
N SER A 136 -21.52 8.84 -2.67
CA SER A 136 -21.12 7.44 -2.48
C SER A 136 -20.91 6.69 -3.80
N GLY A 137 -19.96 5.76 -3.85
CA GLY A 137 -19.45 4.99 -4.97
C GLY A 137 -18.24 4.11 -4.60
N GLY A 138 -17.47 3.67 -5.59
CA GLY A 138 -16.35 2.76 -5.33
C GLY A 138 -15.14 3.42 -4.66
N ILE A 139 -14.94 4.73 -4.84
CA ILE A 139 -13.73 5.41 -4.36
C ILE A 139 -13.78 5.61 -2.85
N GLU A 140 -14.91 6.06 -2.29
CA GLU A 140 -15.00 6.18 -0.84
C GLU A 140 -15.07 4.80 -0.17
N GLU A 141 -15.70 3.80 -0.79
CA GLU A 141 -15.72 2.42 -0.29
C GLU A 141 -14.28 1.90 -0.07
N GLU A 142 -13.38 2.10 -1.04
CA GLU A 142 -11.97 1.73 -0.88
C GLU A 142 -11.24 2.49 0.23
N ILE A 143 -11.64 3.74 0.53
CA ILE A 143 -11.08 4.54 1.62
C ILE A 143 -11.63 4.04 2.97
N GLN A 144 -12.92 3.70 3.02
CA GLN A 144 -13.56 3.12 4.19
C GLN A 144 -12.95 1.75 4.52
N ASP A 145 -12.73 0.89 3.53
CA ASP A 145 -12.06 -0.40 3.71
C ASP A 145 -10.64 -0.24 4.29
N LEU A 146 -9.91 0.79 3.84
CA LEU A 146 -8.59 1.12 4.38
C LEU A 146 -8.67 1.60 5.85
N HIS A 147 -9.69 2.38 6.19
CA HIS A 147 -9.95 2.78 7.57
C HIS A 147 -10.28 1.57 8.45
N ASP A 148 -11.20 0.72 8.00
CA ASP A 148 -11.67 -0.46 8.73
C ASP A 148 -10.54 -1.46 8.95
N TRP A 149 -9.68 -1.64 7.94
CA TRP A 149 -8.44 -2.41 8.07
C TRP A 149 -7.56 -1.87 9.21
N MET A 150 -7.33 -0.55 9.27
CA MET A 150 -6.57 0.07 10.36
C MET A 150 -7.26 -0.09 11.73
N ASP A 151 -8.59 -0.18 11.76
CA ASP A 151 -9.40 -0.38 12.98
C ASP A 151 -9.21 -1.72 13.65
N MET A 152 -8.70 -2.72 12.92
CA MET A 152 -8.41 -4.05 13.46
C MET A 152 -7.14 -4.09 14.32
N PHE A 153 -6.31 -3.05 14.29
CA PHE A 153 -5.02 -3.01 14.98
C PHE A 153 -5.02 -2.14 16.24
N HIS A 154 -4.07 -2.41 17.13
CA HIS A 154 -3.94 -1.71 18.40
C HIS A 154 -3.80 -0.18 18.20
N PRO A 155 -4.49 0.68 18.99
CA PRO A 155 -4.50 2.14 18.77
C PRO A 155 -3.14 2.84 18.89
N LYS A 156 -2.14 2.17 19.50
CA LYS A 156 -0.76 2.67 19.60
C LYS A 156 0.17 2.16 18.49
N SER A 157 -0.35 1.43 17.50
CA SER A 157 0.42 0.95 16.36
C SER A 157 0.92 2.10 15.48
N LEU A 158 1.90 1.79 14.64
CA LEU A 158 2.35 2.65 13.55
C LEU A 158 1.82 2.13 12.22
N VAL A 159 1.63 3.03 11.27
CA VAL A 159 1.36 2.72 9.87
C VAL A 159 2.58 3.16 9.07
N GLU A 160 3.03 2.29 8.17
CA GLU A 160 4.19 2.53 7.31
C GLU A 160 3.80 2.28 5.86
N LEU A 161 4.19 3.20 4.99
CA LEU A 161 4.18 3.04 3.55
C LEU A 161 5.63 2.95 3.08
N ASP A 162 6.06 1.73 2.76
CA ASP A 162 7.34 1.44 2.14
C ASP A 162 7.14 1.23 0.63
N TYR A 163 7.82 2.05 -0.19
CA TYR A 163 7.73 1.94 -1.65
C TYR A 163 8.37 0.65 -2.16
N GLY A 164 9.23 0.01 -1.35
CA GLY A 164 10.01 -1.16 -1.75
C GLY A 164 10.79 -0.87 -3.04
N GLY A 165 10.82 -1.87 -3.94
CA GLY A 165 11.52 -1.73 -5.22
C GLY A 165 10.93 -0.67 -6.18
N LEU A 166 9.71 -0.18 -5.93
CA LEU A 166 9.14 0.89 -6.75
C LEU A 166 9.93 2.21 -6.62
N ALA A 167 10.66 2.40 -5.51
CA ALA A 167 11.49 3.56 -5.31
C ALA A 167 12.59 3.70 -6.38
N ASP A 168 13.18 2.59 -6.85
CA ASP A 168 14.17 2.61 -7.93
C ASP A 168 13.57 3.04 -9.26
N TYR A 169 12.41 2.47 -9.63
CA TYR A 169 11.70 2.85 -10.86
C TYR A 169 11.23 4.30 -10.81
N LEU A 170 10.77 4.76 -9.65
CA LEU A 170 10.38 6.15 -9.45
C LEU A 170 11.60 7.08 -9.56
N ASN A 171 12.73 6.69 -8.97
CA ASN A 171 13.98 7.43 -9.09
C ASN A 171 14.43 7.57 -10.56
N ILE A 172 14.29 6.50 -11.36
CA ILE A 172 14.54 6.54 -12.81
C ILE A 172 13.54 7.47 -13.51
N ALA A 173 12.25 7.33 -13.22
CA ALA A 173 11.18 8.12 -13.85
C ALA A 173 11.28 9.64 -13.55
N LEU A 174 11.95 9.99 -12.45
CA LEU A 174 12.16 11.36 -12.00
C LEU A 174 13.62 11.84 -12.14
N ALA A 175 14.49 11.09 -12.83
CA ALA A 175 15.92 11.39 -12.89
C ALA A 175 16.23 12.84 -13.34
N GLU A 176 15.48 13.36 -14.33
CA GLU A 176 15.64 14.73 -14.83
C GLU A 176 15.15 15.82 -13.85
N LEU A 177 14.34 15.45 -12.86
CA LEU A 177 13.75 16.35 -11.88
C LEU A 177 14.45 16.31 -10.51
N GLY A 178 15.46 15.44 -10.34
CA GLY A 178 16.15 15.23 -9.07
C GLY A 178 16.00 13.83 -8.46
N GLY A 179 15.45 12.88 -9.22
CA GLY A 179 15.30 11.49 -8.80
C GLY A 179 14.25 11.32 -7.69
N ILE A 180 14.50 10.41 -6.76
CA ILE A 180 13.58 10.13 -5.63
C ILE A 180 13.29 11.39 -4.78
N GLU A 181 14.23 12.33 -4.70
CA GLU A 181 14.04 13.59 -3.98
C GLU A 181 13.01 14.53 -4.63
N ALA A 182 12.67 14.30 -5.90
CA ALA A 182 11.65 15.06 -6.61
C ALA A 182 10.22 14.49 -6.41
N ASP A 183 10.07 13.39 -5.66
CA ASP A 183 8.76 12.78 -5.44
C ASP A 183 7.85 13.66 -4.56
N SER A 184 6.85 14.30 -5.15
CA SER A 184 5.85 15.10 -4.42
C SER A 184 4.53 14.35 -4.18
N SER A 185 4.52 13.02 -4.17
CA SER A 185 3.26 12.24 -4.13
C SER A 185 2.36 12.53 -2.93
N ILE A 186 2.94 12.74 -1.73
CA ILE A 186 2.17 13.08 -0.53
C ILE A 186 1.65 14.53 -0.65
N GLU A 187 2.50 15.45 -1.09
CA GLU A 187 2.15 16.86 -1.29
C GLU A 187 1.00 17.02 -2.30
N ASP A 188 1.09 16.32 -3.44
CA ASP A 188 0.13 16.40 -4.53
C ASP A 188 -1.26 15.87 -4.14
N ILE A 189 -1.34 14.80 -3.33
CA ILE A 189 -2.64 14.29 -2.86
C ILE A 189 -3.25 15.25 -1.82
N HIS A 190 -2.45 15.87 -0.96
CA HIS A 190 -2.94 16.85 0.00
C HIS A 190 -3.44 18.12 -0.68
N GLU A 191 -2.73 18.59 -1.72
CA GLU A 191 -3.22 19.71 -2.53
C GLU A 191 -4.53 19.35 -3.24
N SER A 192 -4.64 18.12 -3.76
CA SER A 192 -5.87 17.63 -4.37
C SER A 192 -7.06 17.63 -3.39
N LEU A 193 -6.87 17.04 -2.21
CA LEU A 193 -7.88 16.95 -1.16
C LEU A 193 -8.26 18.34 -0.62
N ALA A 194 -7.30 19.25 -0.49
CA ALA A 194 -7.56 20.63 -0.08
C ALA A 194 -8.43 21.36 -1.13
N GLY A 195 -8.15 21.17 -2.42
CA GLY A 195 -8.99 21.68 -3.51
C GLY A 195 -10.41 21.14 -3.44
N LEU A 196 -10.58 19.83 -3.26
CA LEU A 196 -11.90 19.20 -3.11
C LEU A 196 -12.67 19.74 -1.90
N ALA A 197 -12.02 19.84 -0.74
CA ALA A 197 -12.63 20.37 0.48
C ALA A 197 -13.04 21.85 0.35
N ALA A 198 -12.34 22.62 -0.49
CA ALA A 198 -12.67 24.00 -0.81
C ALA A 198 -13.71 24.14 -1.95
N ASN A 199 -14.22 23.01 -2.48
CA ASN A 199 -15.07 22.96 -3.67
C ASN A 199 -14.42 23.60 -4.92
N ASP A 200 -13.09 23.59 -4.97
CA ASP A 200 -12.26 24.02 -6.09
C ASP A 200 -11.74 22.80 -6.84
N GLY A 201 -12.61 22.24 -7.69
CA GLY A 201 -12.30 21.08 -8.52
C GLY A 201 -11.14 21.30 -9.49
N ALA A 202 -10.83 22.55 -9.85
CA ALA A 202 -9.71 22.86 -10.74
C ALA A 202 -8.37 22.64 -10.03
N THR A 203 -8.21 23.20 -8.83
CA THR A 203 -7.03 22.96 -8.00
C THR A 203 -6.91 21.49 -7.60
N ALA A 204 -8.04 20.85 -7.27
CA ALA A 204 -8.08 19.42 -6.98
C ALA A 204 -7.48 18.56 -8.11
N GLY A 205 -7.92 18.84 -9.35
CA GLY A 205 -7.47 18.13 -10.54
C GLY A 205 -5.97 18.25 -10.79
N ILE A 206 -5.36 19.41 -10.53
CA ILE A 206 -3.93 19.65 -10.78
C ILE A 206 -3.04 18.80 -9.87
N GLY A 207 -3.36 18.70 -8.57
CA GLY A 207 -2.65 17.84 -7.64
C GLY A 207 -2.77 16.37 -8.05
N TYR A 208 -4.00 15.91 -8.28
CA TYR A 208 -4.27 14.53 -8.67
C TYR A 208 -3.61 14.14 -10.00
N GLU A 209 -3.65 15.00 -11.01
CA GLU A 209 -3.06 14.75 -12.32
C GLU A 209 -1.54 14.60 -12.23
N ARG A 210 -0.86 15.44 -11.44
CA ARG A 210 0.60 15.31 -11.21
C ARG A 210 0.95 13.97 -10.56
N LEU A 211 0.20 13.58 -9.53
CA LEU A 211 0.38 12.29 -8.86
C LEU A 211 0.21 11.12 -9.84
N ILE A 212 -0.91 11.07 -10.56
CA ILE A 212 -1.22 9.98 -11.47
C ILE A 212 -0.23 9.94 -12.64
N THR A 213 0.15 11.10 -13.20
CA THR A 213 1.12 11.17 -14.30
C THR A 213 2.49 10.65 -13.86
N ARG A 214 2.93 10.95 -12.64
CA ARG A 214 4.17 10.40 -12.06
C ARG A 214 4.12 8.88 -11.97
N TRP A 215 3.08 8.33 -11.37
CA TRP A 215 2.97 6.89 -11.15
C TRP A 215 2.68 6.09 -12.43
N ARG A 216 2.04 6.71 -13.44
CA ARG A 216 1.92 6.11 -14.78
C ARG A 216 3.28 5.81 -15.43
N LYS A 217 4.31 6.63 -15.19
CA LYS A 217 5.67 6.35 -15.68
C LYS A 217 6.25 5.09 -15.05
N VAL A 218 5.98 4.87 -13.76
CA VAL A 218 6.41 3.66 -13.04
C VAL A 218 5.62 2.44 -13.53
N ALA A 219 4.30 2.58 -13.66
CA ALA A 219 3.43 1.51 -14.16
C ALA A 219 3.78 1.08 -15.59
N ALA A 220 4.29 1.99 -16.44
CA ALA A 220 4.70 1.65 -17.80
C ALA A 220 5.84 0.60 -17.86
N PHE A 221 6.64 0.44 -16.79
CA PHE A 221 7.66 -0.62 -16.73
C PHE A 221 7.07 -2.03 -16.61
N GLU A 222 5.83 -2.18 -16.16
CA GLU A 222 5.14 -3.48 -16.13
C GLU A 222 5.01 -4.08 -17.55
N GLN A 223 4.71 -3.22 -18.53
CA GLN A 223 4.45 -3.60 -19.91
C GLN A 223 5.72 -3.73 -20.76
N ALA A 224 6.90 -3.45 -20.19
CA ALA A 224 8.17 -3.47 -20.91
C ALA A 224 8.80 -4.88 -21.02
N SER A 225 8.00 -5.94 -20.82
CA SER A 225 8.44 -7.35 -20.85
C SER A 225 8.24 -8.01 -22.22
#